data_AF-A0A3D9R126-F1
#
_entry.id   AF-A0A3D9R126-F1
#
_cell.length_a   1.000
_cell.length_b   1.000
_cell.length_c   1.000
_cell.angle_alpha   90.00
_cell.angle_beta   90.00
_cell.angle_gamma   90.00
#
_symmetry.space_group_name_H-M   'P 1'
#
loop_
_entity.id
_entity.type
_entity.pdbx_description
1 polymer ?
#
loop_
_entity_poly.entity_id
_entity_poly.type
_entity_poly.pdbx_seq_one_letter_code
_entity_poly.pdbx_strand_id
1 'polypeptide(L)'
;MMNRWHVLKRVMPLLVGMVLLLSGCGRADLSTLRPQGPVAEEQFGLMKLTITIMVVVVLIVFAIAVYVIVRYRRRPGDKSIPVQVEGNHKLEIIWTVIPIVLLIILGVPTVKSVFGLAKDYTHDPKAIQVHVTAHQYWWEFEYPNLGVKTAQELIIPNDAVISVEAKTADVLHSFWIPSLAGKTDTNPGGNVNTMYFEAPKTGVYLGKCAELCGPSHSLMDFKVKVVDRASFDRWVAAMKNPVQLPDDQQVADLLNKQCLSCHAIGDKGVQLYPNLTGIGSRQAVAGILVNTDDPKYKNEGSVEDNLKRWIKDPQAVKPGTQMPKVDLTDDQIDAIAKYLAGLKLEY
;
A
#
# COMPACT_ATOMS: atom_id res chain seq x y z
N MET A 1 16.55 43.40 26.37
CA MET A 1 15.97 43.41 25.01
C MET A 1 16.83 42.51 24.14
N MET A 2 16.42 41.27 23.85
CA MET A 2 17.21 40.39 22.97
C MET A 2 17.28 41.05 21.59
N ASN A 3 18.49 41.31 21.10
CA ASN A 3 18.73 41.91 19.79
C ASN A 3 18.01 41.06 18.74
N ARG A 4 17.12 41.67 17.93
CA ARG A 4 16.29 40.98 16.92
C ARG A 4 17.14 40.12 15.98
N TRP A 5 18.41 40.49 15.83
CA TRP A 5 19.42 39.78 15.07
C TRP A 5 19.82 38.40 15.65
N HIS A 6 19.84 38.24 16.98
CA HIS A 6 20.16 36.95 17.61
C HIS A 6 19.01 35.94 17.51
N VAL A 7 17.76 36.41 17.49
CA VAL A 7 16.59 35.54 17.27
C VAL A 7 16.58 35.02 15.84
N LEU A 8 16.80 35.89 14.84
CA LEU A 8 16.88 35.48 13.44
C LEU A 8 18.00 34.45 13.21
N LYS A 9 19.19 34.67 13.78
CA LYS A 9 20.33 33.75 13.67
C LYS A 9 20.08 32.38 14.31
N ARG A 10 19.20 32.27 15.30
CA ARG A 10 18.88 31.00 15.98
C ARG A 10 17.71 30.26 15.34
N VAL A 11 16.71 30.98 14.85
CA VAL A 11 15.48 30.38 14.28
C VAL A 11 15.65 30.01 12.80
N MET A 12 16.42 30.78 12.03
CA MET A 12 16.62 30.51 10.61
C MET A 12 17.29 29.15 10.33
N PRO A 13 18.35 28.73 11.05
CA PRO A 13 18.95 27.40 10.86
C PRO A 13 17.98 26.26 11.22
N LEU A 14 17.13 26.46 12.23
CA LEU A 14 16.12 25.48 12.64
C LEU A 14 15.03 25.33 11.57
N LEU A 15 14.55 26.44 11.00
CA LEU A 15 13.58 26.41 9.92
C LEU A 15 14.17 25.82 8.63
N VAL A 16 15.40 26.18 8.26
CA VAL A 16 16.10 25.60 7.11
C VAL A 16 16.35 24.11 7.33
N GLY A 17 16.79 23.72 8.53
CA GLY A 17 16.96 22.31 8.90
C GLY A 17 15.64 21.54 8.84
N MET A 18 14.53 22.13 9.28
CA MET A 18 13.21 21.54 9.19
C MET A 18 12.73 21.39 7.74
N VAL A 19 12.97 22.39 6.89
CA VAL A 19 12.64 22.32 5.45
C VAL A 19 13.47 21.23 4.76
N LEU A 20 14.75 21.10 5.09
CA LEU A 20 15.61 20.04 4.55
C LEU A 20 15.14 18.65 5.03
N LEU A 21 14.76 18.49 6.30
CA LEU A 21 14.20 17.25 6.83
C LEU A 21 12.85 16.88 6.17
N LEU A 22 12.05 17.86 5.77
CA LEU A 22 10.75 17.66 5.13
C LEU A 22 10.84 17.50 3.59
N SER A 23 12.02 17.65 3.00
CA SER A 23 12.23 17.56 1.54
C SER A 23 12.40 16.13 0.99
N GLY A 24 12.13 15.11 1.82
CA GLY A 24 12.22 13.71 1.42
C GLY A 24 11.31 13.39 0.23
N CYS A 25 11.90 13.05 -0.91
CA CYS A 25 11.16 12.56 -2.06
C CYS A 25 10.56 11.19 -1.75
N GLY A 26 9.24 11.04 -1.94
CA GLY A 26 8.59 9.73 -1.86
C GLY A 26 9.17 8.76 -2.90
N ARG A 27 9.05 7.46 -2.63
CA ARG A 27 9.34 6.42 -3.64
C ARG A 27 8.17 6.33 -4.63
N ALA A 28 8.47 6.18 -5.92
CA ALA A 28 7.43 6.11 -6.96
C ALA A 28 6.57 4.84 -6.88
N ASP A 29 7.13 3.75 -6.35
CA ASP A 29 6.45 2.46 -6.21
C ASP A 29 5.50 2.38 -5.00
N LEU A 30 5.54 3.34 -4.08
CA LEU A 30 4.79 3.31 -2.82
C LEU A 30 4.12 4.63 -2.42
N SER A 31 4.62 5.80 -2.80
CA SER A 31 4.15 7.06 -2.23
C SER A 31 2.88 7.58 -2.90
N THR A 32 1.88 7.98 -2.10
CA THR A 32 0.69 8.71 -2.55
C THR A 32 1.00 10.08 -3.15
N LEU A 33 2.15 10.66 -2.80
CA LEU A 33 2.63 11.94 -3.34
C LEU A 33 3.38 11.78 -4.67
N ARG A 34 3.52 10.53 -5.16
CA ARG A 34 4.10 10.20 -6.47
C ARG A 34 3.22 9.22 -7.22
N PRO A 35 1.98 9.61 -7.57
CA PRO A 35 1.04 8.77 -8.30
C PRO A 35 1.66 8.17 -9.58
N GLN A 36 1.32 6.92 -9.85
CA GLN A 36 1.74 6.15 -11.02
C GLN A 36 0.55 5.53 -11.77
N GLY A 37 -0.68 5.72 -11.28
CA GLY A 37 -1.92 5.31 -11.93
C GLY A 37 -2.91 6.47 -12.07
N PRO A 38 -3.87 6.41 -13.01
CA PRO A 38 -4.86 7.47 -13.25
C PRO A 38 -5.67 7.84 -12.00
N VAL A 39 -6.10 6.84 -11.22
CA VAL A 39 -6.88 7.04 -9.98
C VAL A 39 -6.07 7.85 -8.96
N ALA A 40 -4.83 7.45 -8.69
CA ALA A 40 -3.96 8.18 -7.78
C ALA A 40 -3.63 9.60 -8.28
N GLU A 41 -3.50 9.80 -9.61
CA GLU A 41 -3.24 11.12 -10.18
C GLU A 41 -4.41 12.09 -9.96
N GLU A 42 -5.65 11.61 -10.13
CA GLU A 42 -6.86 12.38 -9.84
C GLU A 42 -6.96 12.75 -8.35
N GLN A 43 -6.71 11.78 -7.47
CA GLN A 43 -6.67 11.99 -6.01
C GLN A 43 -5.58 13.00 -5.61
N PHE A 44 -4.40 12.90 -6.21
CA PHE A 44 -3.30 13.84 -5.96
C PHE A 44 -3.64 15.25 -6.48
N GLY A 45 -4.39 15.36 -7.58
CA GLY A 45 -4.94 16.62 -8.08
C GLY A 45 -5.83 17.33 -7.05
N LEU A 46 -6.80 16.59 -6.47
CA LEU A 46 -7.66 17.12 -5.39
C LEU A 46 -6.87 17.50 -4.14
N MET A 47 -5.88 16.68 -3.77
CA MET A 47 -5.00 16.97 -2.65
C MET A 47 -4.24 18.28 -2.87
N LYS A 48 -3.65 18.49 -4.05
CA LYS A 48 -2.96 19.75 -4.40
C LYS A 48 -3.89 20.96 -4.32
N LEU A 49 -5.12 20.84 -4.84
CA LEU A 49 -6.12 21.91 -4.74
C LEU A 49 -6.41 22.27 -3.27
N THR A 50 -6.66 21.25 -2.45
CA THR A 50 -6.99 21.41 -1.03
C THR A 50 -5.84 22.04 -0.25
N ILE A 51 -4.61 21.53 -0.44
CA ILE A 51 -3.41 22.05 0.21
C ILE A 51 -3.15 23.50 -0.21
N THR A 52 -3.35 23.84 -1.49
CA THR A 52 -3.16 25.21 -1.99
C THR A 52 -4.10 26.19 -1.30
N ILE A 53 -5.40 25.87 -1.23
CA ILE A 53 -6.40 26.70 -0.54
C ILE A 53 -6.03 26.86 0.94
N MET A 54 -5.70 25.76 1.62
CA MET A 54 -5.31 25.77 3.03
C MET A 54 -4.08 26.63 3.28
N VAL A 55 -3.02 26.51 2.46
CA VAL A 55 -1.81 27.34 2.58
C VAL A 55 -2.14 28.82 2.41
N VAL A 56 -2.96 29.19 1.43
CA VAL A 56 -3.36 30.59 1.22
C VAL A 56 -4.12 31.13 2.43
N VAL A 57 -5.10 30.39 2.95
CA VAL A 57 -5.87 30.79 4.13
C VAL A 57 -4.98 30.94 5.36
N VAL A 58 -4.10 29.96 5.61
CA VAL A 58 -3.14 30.00 6.72
C VAL A 58 -2.25 31.23 6.60
N LEU A 59 -1.67 31.50 5.43
CA LEU A 59 -0.81 32.67 5.24
C LEU A 59 -1.54 33.98 5.53
N ILE A 60 -2.79 34.13 5.08
CA ILE A 60 -3.60 35.34 5.33
C ILE A 60 -3.90 35.49 6.82
N VAL A 61 -4.39 34.44 7.48
CA VAL A 61 -4.76 34.46 8.90
C VAL A 61 -3.53 34.75 9.76
N PHE A 62 -2.41 34.07 9.51
CA PHE A 62 -1.18 34.30 10.26
C PHE A 62 -0.58 35.68 9.96
N ALA A 63 -0.66 36.19 8.74
CA ALA A 63 -0.21 37.55 8.44
C ALA A 63 -1.02 38.60 9.21
N ILE A 64 -2.36 38.47 9.26
CA ILE A 64 -3.23 39.35 10.05
C ILE A 64 -2.90 39.22 11.54
N ALA A 65 -2.76 38.00 12.06
CA ALA A 65 -2.44 37.77 13.46
C ALA A 65 -1.08 38.40 13.84
N VAL A 66 -0.04 38.18 13.03
CA VAL A 66 1.28 38.79 13.23
C VAL A 66 1.18 40.32 13.14
N TYR A 67 0.46 40.86 12.17
CA TYR A 67 0.23 42.30 12.05
C TYR A 67 -0.43 42.85 13.33
N VAL A 68 -1.49 42.22 13.82
CA VAL A 68 -2.20 42.65 15.03
C VAL A 68 -1.27 42.60 16.25
N ILE A 69 -0.57 41.48 16.44
CA ILE A 69 0.37 41.29 17.55
C ILE A 69 1.48 42.34 17.53
N VAL A 70 2.02 42.69 16.35
CA VAL A 70 3.11 43.67 16.24
C VAL A 70 2.60 45.10 16.37
N ARG A 71 1.47 45.43 15.72
CA ARG A 71 0.95 46.79 15.62
C ARG A 71 0.27 47.28 16.89
N TYR A 72 -0.45 46.37 17.58
CA TYR A 72 -1.25 46.69 18.78
C TYR A 72 -0.62 46.16 20.08
N ARG A 73 0.67 45.78 20.05
CA ARG A 73 1.41 45.43 21.26
C ARG A 73 1.46 46.60 22.23
N ARG A 74 0.94 46.42 23.44
CA ARG A 74 1.03 47.41 24.52
C ARG A 74 2.49 47.70 24.86
N ARG A 75 2.87 48.98 24.91
CA ARG A 75 4.22 49.42 25.26
C ARG A 75 4.34 49.61 26.79
N PRO A 76 5.53 49.45 27.37
CA PRO A 76 5.76 49.77 28.78
C PRO A 76 5.33 51.22 29.07
N GLY A 77 4.49 51.40 30.09
CA GLY A 77 3.99 52.72 30.51
C GLY A 77 2.69 53.19 29.85
N ASP A 78 2.19 52.49 28.81
CA ASP A 78 0.91 52.83 28.19
C ASP A 78 -0.26 52.43 29.09
N LYS A 79 -1.05 53.41 29.55
CA LYS A 79 -2.26 53.24 30.36
C LYS A 79 -3.56 53.57 29.61
N SER A 80 -3.47 53.85 28.31
CA SER A 80 -4.65 54.19 27.52
C SER A 80 -5.58 52.98 27.36
N ILE A 81 -6.88 53.25 27.31
CA ILE A 81 -7.90 52.25 26.99
C ILE A 81 -8.09 52.30 25.46
N PRO A 82 -8.03 51.15 24.74
CA PRO A 82 -8.24 51.13 23.30
C PRO A 82 -9.68 51.53 22.95
N VAL A 83 -9.90 51.96 21.70
CA VAL A 83 -11.25 52.26 21.20
C VAL A 83 -12.12 51.01 21.36
N GLN A 84 -13.27 51.17 22.03
CA GLN A 84 -14.23 50.09 22.23
C GLN A 84 -15.06 49.94 20.96
N VAL A 85 -14.68 48.97 20.11
CA VAL A 85 -15.40 48.61 18.89
C VAL A 85 -16.02 47.24 19.12
N GLU A 86 -17.35 47.16 19.03
CA GLU A 86 -18.09 45.92 19.33
C GLU A 86 -18.19 44.96 18.14
N GLY A 87 -18.00 45.45 16.91
CA GLY A 87 -18.07 44.60 15.73
C GLY A 87 -18.05 45.38 14.42
N ASN A 88 -18.19 44.65 13.32
CA ASN A 88 -18.33 45.22 11.99
C ASN A 88 -19.11 44.25 11.10
N HIS A 89 -20.39 44.57 10.88
CA HIS A 89 -21.29 43.72 10.10
C HIS A 89 -20.79 43.44 8.67
N LYS A 90 -20.04 44.37 8.05
CA LYS A 90 -19.45 44.12 6.73
C LYS A 90 -18.33 43.08 6.79
N LEU A 91 -17.48 43.12 7.81
CA LEU A 91 -16.45 42.09 8.01
C LEU A 91 -17.07 40.74 8.33
N GLU A 92 -18.16 40.75 9.11
CA GLU A 92 -18.92 39.55 9.43
C GLU A 92 -19.47 38.83 8.20
N ILE A 93 -20.04 39.58 7.27
CA ILE A 93 -20.52 39.02 6.00
C ILE A 93 -19.34 38.47 5.19
N ILE A 94 -18.24 39.23 5.07
CA ILE A 94 -17.08 38.84 4.27
C ILE A 94 -16.48 37.52 4.76
N TRP A 95 -16.21 37.39 6.06
CA TRP A 95 -15.60 36.18 6.61
C TRP A 95 -16.54 34.99 6.65
N THR A 96 -17.84 35.19 6.40
CA THR A 96 -18.85 34.12 6.32
C THR A 96 -18.98 33.64 4.87
N VAL A 97 -19.06 34.57 3.93
CA VAL A 97 -19.19 34.29 2.49
C VAL A 97 -17.92 33.64 1.93
N ILE A 98 -16.73 34.12 2.31
CA ILE A 98 -15.46 33.58 1.80
C ILE A 98 -15.34 32.06 2.07
N PRO A 99 -15.49 31.54 3.31
CA PRO A 99 -15.47 30.10 3.56
C PRO A 99 -16.51 29.32 2.76
N ILE A 100 -17.73 29.83 2.62
CA ILE A 100 -18.77 29.18 1.81
C ILE A 100 -18.32 29.01 0.36
N VAL A 101 -17.77 30.08 -0.25
CA VAL A 101 -17.24 30.03 -1.62
C VAL A 101 -16.08 29.05 -1.73
N LEU A 102 -15.14 29.05 -0.77
CA LEU A 102 -14.02 28.10 -0.74
C LEU A 102 -14.50 26.65 -0.63
N LEU A 103 -15.53 26.38 0.18
CA LEU A 103 -16.15 25.06 0.29
C LEU A 103 -16.83 24.62 -1.00
N ILE A 104 -17.47 25.53 -1.74
CA ILE A 104 -18.05 25.20 -3.06
C ILE A 104 -16.94 24.84 -4.05
N ILE A 105 -15.85 25.62 -4.09
CA ILE A 105 -14.69 25.37 -4.96
C ILE A 105 -14.06 24.00 -4.68
N LEU A 106 -14.02 23.57 -3.42
CA LEU A 106 -13.52 22.25 -3.03
C LEU A 106 -14.56 21.13 -3.26
N GLY A 107 -15.81 21.39 -2.90
CA GLY A 107 -16.88 20.39 -2.86
C GLY A 107 -17.28 19.88 -4.22
N VAL A 108 -17.45 20.77 -5.21
CA VAL A 108 -17.86 20.38 -6.57
C VAL A 108 -16.88 19.39 -7.24
N PRO A 109 -15.57 19.65 -7.34
CA PRO A 109 -14.63 18.70 -7.92
C PRO A 109 -14.51 17.43 -7.07
N THR A 110 -14.59 17.52 -5.74
CA THR A 110 -14.55 16.35 -4.86
C THR A 110 -15.72 15.41 -5.16
N VAL A 111 -16.96 15.92 -5.18
CA VAL A 111 -18.15 15.12 -5.49
C VAL A 111 -18.05 14.49 -6.88
N LYS A 112 -17.64 15.26 -7.89
CA LYS A 112 -17.44 14.73 -9.25
C LYS A 112 -16.45 13.57 -9.28
N SER A 113 -15.33 13.70 -8.57
CA SER A 113 -14.27 12.68 -8.53
C SER A 113 -14.73 11.45 -7.76
N VAL A 114 -15.43 11.63 -6.63
CA VAL A 114 -15.99 10.51 -5.85
C VAL A 114 -16.91 9.63 -6.72
N PHE A 115 -17.83 10.24 -7.46
CA PHE A 115 -18.70 9.47 -8.36
C PHE A 115 -17.97 8.90 -9.58
N GLY A 116 -16.95 9.58 -10.10
CA GLY A 116 -16.12 9.08 -11.20
C GLY A 116 -15.27 7.87 -10.81
N LEU A 117 -14.75 7.87 -9.59
CA LEU A 117 -13.95 6.78 -9.02
C LEU A 117 -14.80 5.64 -8.44
N ALA A 118 -16.11 5.83 -8.28
CA ALA A 118 -17.06 4.79 -7.88
C ALA A 118 -17.66 4.01 -9.07
N LYS A 119 -17.11 4.17 -10.28
CA LYS A 119 -17.53 3.36 -11.45
C LYS A 119 -17.31 1.88 -11.19
N ASP A 120 -18.31 1.08 -11.57
CA ASP A 120 -18.30 -0.36 -11.40
C ASP A 120 -17.84 -1.06 -12.68
N TYR A 121 -16.78 -1.87 -12.56
CA TYR A 121 -16.21 -2.68 -13.63
C TYR A 121 -16.37 -4.19 -13.40
N THR A 122 -17.10 -4.61 -12.36
CA THR A 122 -17.27 -6.04 -12.00
C THR A 122 -17.89 -6.88 -13.11
N HIS A 123 -18.69 -6.27 -13.97
CA HIS A 123 -19.36 -6.92 -15.10
C HIS A 123 -18.75 -6.53 -16.46
N ASP A 124 -17.62 -5.81 -16.49
CA ASP A 124 -16.97 -5.40 -17.74
C ASP A 124 -16.13 -6.57 -18.31
N PRO A 125 -16.44 -7.07 -19.53
CA PRO A 125 -15.67 -8.15 -20.15
C PRO A 125 -14.26 -7.72 -20.59
N LYS A 126 -13.97 -6.41 -20.68
CA LYS A 126 -12.65 -5.89 -21.03
C LYS A 126 -11.74 -5.70 -19.83
N ALA A 127 -12.31 -5.65 -18.62
CA ALA A 127 -11.54 -5.52 -17.39
C ALA A 127 -10.99 -6.88 -16.96
N ILE A 128 -9.79 -6.87 -16.37
CA ILE A 128 -9.26 -8.06 -15.69
C ILE A 128 -9.91 -8.14 -14.32
N GLN A 129 -10.76 -9.15 -14.15
CA GLN A 129 -11.45 -9.42 -12.89
C GLN A 129 -10.50 -10.12 -11.91
N VAL A 130 -10.39 -9.56 -10.70
CA VAL A 130 -9.55 -10.09 -9.62
C VAL A 130 -10.37 -10.11 -8.34
N HIS A 131 -10.57 -11.30 -7.77
CA HIS A 131 -11.04 -11.43 -6.40
C HIS A 131 -9.84 -11.36 -5.45
N VAL A 132 -9.89 -10.41 -4.52
CA VAL A 132 -8.89 -10.23 -3.47
C VAL A 132 -9.47 -10.77 -2.17
N THR A 133 -8.83 -11.79 -1.59
CA THR A 133 -9.18 -12.29 -0.25
C THR A 133 -8.07 -11.97 0.73
N ALA A 134 -8.41 -11.23 1.78
CA ALA A 134 -7.50 -10.96 2.89
C ALA A 134 -7.55 -12.07 3.95
N HIS A 135 -6.39 -12.43 4.48
CA HIS A 135 -6.22 -13.40 5.56
C HIS A 135 -5.19 -12.86 6.58
N GLN A 136 -5.25 -13.27 7.84
CA GLN A 136 -4.19 -13.03 8.82
C GLN A 136 -2.99 -13.95 8.50
N TYR A 137 -1.85 -13.48 7.98
CA TYR A 137 -1.49 -12.13 7.53
C TYR A 137 -0.94 -12.17 6.10
N TRP A 138 -1.78 -12.46 5.12
CA TRP A 138 -1.41 -12.64 3.72
C TRP A 138 -2.59 -12.34 2.78
N TRP A 139 -2.29 -12.16 1.50
CA TRP A 139 -3.25 -11.80 0.46
C TRP A 139 -3.37 -12.89 -0.59
N GLU A 140 -4.60 -13.31 -0.89
CA GLU A 140 -4.94 -14.19 -2.00
C GLU A 140 -5.46 -13.37 -3.18
N PHE A 141 -5.04 -13.73 -4.39
CA PHE A 141 -5.50 -13.15 -5.64
C PHE A 141 -6.03 -14.25 -6.55
N GLU A 142 -7.33 -14.22 -6.83
CA GLU A 142 -8.01 -15.14 -7.74
C GLU A 142 -8.46 -14.39 -9.01
N TYR A 143 -8.16 -14.98 -10.17
CA TYR A 143 -8.57 -14.50 -11.48
C TYR A 143 -9.64 -15.47 -12.00
N PRO A 144 -10.92 -15.27 -11.66
CA PRO A 144 -11.98 -16.26 -11.87
C PRO A 144 -12.10 -16.67 -13.34
N ASN A 145 -12.09 -15.69 -14.25
CA ASN A 145 -12.20 -15.94 -15.69
C ASN A 145 -10.98 -16.66 -16.28
N LEU A 146 -9.85 -16.62 -15.58
CA LEU A 146 -8.61 -17.26 -16.01
C LEU A 146 -8.37 -18.58 -15.29
N GLY A 147 -9.11 -18.91 -14.23
CA GLY A 147 -8.89 -20.11 -13.43
C GLY A 147 -7.50 -20.13 -12.77
N VAL A 148 -6.97 -18.97 -12.39
CA VAL A 148 -5.66 -18.83 -11.75
C VAL A 148 -5.84 -18.29 -10.34
N LYS A 149 -5.09 -18.84 -9.38
CA LYS A 149 -4.98 -18.29 -8.03
C LYS A 149 -3.51 -18.18 -7.63
N THR A 150 -3.16 -17.05 -7.04
CA THR A 150 -1.81 -16.78 -6.52
C THR A 150 -1.92 -16.10 -5.16
N ALA A 151 -0.79 -15.90 -4.51
CA ALA A 151 -0.72 -15.27 -3.20
C ALA A 151 0.45 -14.29 -3.11
N GLN A 152 0.28 -13.21 -2.35
CA GLN A 152 1.27 -12.16 -2.06
C GLN A 152 1.76 -11.33 -3.26
N GLU A 153 1.57 -11.80 -4.50
CA GLU A 153 1.86 -11.07 -5.72
C GLU A 153 0.66 -11.06 -6.66
N LEU A 154 0.17 -9.86 -6.96
CA LEU A 154 -0.85 -9.57 -7.97
C LEU A 154 -0.13 -9.24 -9.28
N ILE A 155 -0.27 -10.08 -10.30
CA ILE A 155 0.34 -9.87 -11.62
C ILE A 155 -0.75 -9.29 -12.52
N ILE A 156 -0.49 -8.15 -13.15
CA ILE A 156 -1.46 -7.45 -14.00
C ILE A 156 -0.81 -6.93 -15.28
N PRO A 157 -1.56 -6.85 -16.39
CA PRO A 157 -1.08 -6.21 -17.60
C PRO A 157 -1.16 -4.68 -17.49
N ASN A 158 -0.27 -3.97 -18.17
CA ASN A 158 -0.18 -2.51 -18.14
C ASN A 158 -1.21 -1.79 -19.03
N ASP A 159 -2.02 -2.54 -19.78
CA ASP A 159 -2.96 -2.04 -20.79
C ASP A 159 -4.41 -2.42 -20.48
N ALA A 160 -4.76 -2.61 -19.20
CA ALA A 160 -6.14 -2.89 -18.78
C ALA A 160 -6.55 -2.22 -17.48
N VAL A 161 -7.87 -2.05 -17.36
CA VAL A 161 -8.55 -1.81 -16.09
C VAL A 161 -8.54 -3.10 -15.29
N ILE A 162 -8.11 -3.00 -14.03
CA ILE A 162 -8.17 -4.09 -13.06
C ILE A 162 -9.38 -3.84 -12.18
N SER A 163 -10.37 -4.73 -12.30
CA SER A 163 -11.59 -4.72 -11.50
C SER A 163 -11.38 -5.63 -10.30
N VAL A 164 -11.55 -5.08 -9.11
CA VAL A 164 -11.28 -5.77 -7.85
C VAL A 164 -12.56 -5.96 -7.07
N GLU A 165 -12.83 -7.21 -6.69
CA GLU A 165 -13.78 -7.55 -5.64
C GLU A 165 -12.99 -7.98 -4.40
N ALA A 166 -13.07 -7.21 -3.33
CA ALA A 166 -12.28 -7.37 -2.12
C ALA A 166 -13.14 -7.88 -0.96
N LYS A 167 -12.70 -8.99 -0.35
CA LYS A 167 -13.34 -9.62 0.82
C LYS A 167 -12.29 -10.10 1.82
N THR A 168 -12.74 -10.49 3.01
CA THR A 168 -11.88 -11.07 4.06
C THR A 168 -12.34 -12.47 4.42
N ALA A 169 -11.39 -13.32 4.79
CA ALA A 169 -11.65 -14.65 5.35
C ALA A 169 -11.71 -14.65 6.89
N ASP A 170 -11.33 -13.55 7.55
CA ASP A 170 -11.24 -13.47 9.01
C ASP A 170 -11.68 -12.11 9.58
N VAL A 171 -10.74 -11.19 9.83
CA VAL A 171 -10.96 -9.87 10.44
C VAL A 171 -10.99 -8.78 9.39
N LEU A 172 -11.21 -7.53 9.80
CA LEU A 172 -11.13 -6.39 8.90
C LEU A 172 -9.68 -6.18 8.44
N HIS A 173 -9.50 -5.97 7.13
CA HIS A 173 -8.23 -5.52 6.52
C HIS A 173 -8.52 -4.38 5.54
N SER A 174 -7.48 -3.81 4.94
CA SER A 174 -7.65 -2.81 3.89
C SER A 174 -6.64 -2.98 2.78
N PHE A 175 -7.11 -3.28 1.58
CA PHE A 175 -6.30 -3.49 0.39
C PHE A 175 -5.88 -2.14 -0.17
N TRP A 176 -4.57 -1.88 -0.21
CA TRP A 176 -4.06 -0.60 -0.64
C TRP A 176 -2.78 -0.69 -1.47
N ILE A 177 -2.78 0.00 -2.61
CA ILE A 177 -1.60 0.19 -3.47
C ILE A 177 -1.40 1.71 -3.62
N PRO A 178 -0.67 2.37 -2.70
CA PRO A 178 -0.81 3.81 -2.53
C PRO A 178 -0.37 4.66 -3.72
N SER A 179 0.55 4.14 -4.53
CA SER A 179 1.01 4.79 -5.76
C SER A 179 0.03 4.64 -6.93
N LEU A 180 -0.92 3.69 -6.88
CA LEU A 180 -1.85 3.42 -7.98
C LEU A 180 -3.28 3.87 -7.70
N ALA A 181 -3.78 3.68 -6.48
CA ALA A 181 -5.17 3.99 -6.12
C ALA A 181 -5.38 4.19 -4.61
N GLY A 182 -6.62 4.57 -4.25
CA GLY A 182 -7.09 4.59 -2.87
C GLY A 182 -7.16 3.19 -2.26
N LYS A 183 -7.38 3.13 -0.94
CA LYS A 183 -7.57 1.87 -0.21
C LYS A 183 -9.03 1.44 -0.23
N THR A 184 -9.29 0.13 -0.22
CA THR A 184 -10.63 -0.44 -0.03
C THR A 184 -10.59 -1.49 1.07
N ASP A 185 -11.49 -1.34 2.04
CA ASP A 185 -11.53 -2.21 3.21
C ASP A 185 -12.17 -3.56 2.84
N THR A 186 -11.72 -4.63 3.48
CA THR A 186 -12.31 -5.97 3.38
C THR A 186 -13.01 -6.29 4.69
N ASN A 187 -14.33 -6.25 4.69
CA ASN A 187 -15.13 -6.29 5.91
C ASN A 187 -15.67 -7.70 6.20
N PRO A 188 -15.62 -8.18 7.46
CA PRO A 188 -16.27 -9.43 7.84
C PRO A 188 -17.79 -9.41 7.61
N GLY A 189 -18.42 -10.57 7.72
CA GLY A 189 -19.88 -10.71 7.57
C GLY A 189 -20.36 -10.92 6.14
N GLY A 190 -19.48 -11.32 5.22
CA GLY A 190 -19.84 -11.63 3.83
C GLY A 190 -19.91 -10.43 2.89
N ASN A 191 -19.44 -9.25 3.33
CA ASN A 191 -19.39 -8.06 2.51
C ASN A 191 -18.31 -8.19 1.43
N VAL A 192 -18.65 -7.81 0.20
CA VAL A 192 -17.72 -7.69 -0.93
C VAL A 192 -17.70 -6.23 -1.34
N ASN A 193 -16.55 -5.58 -1.16
CA ASN A 193 -16.35 -4.22 -1.61
C ASN A 193 -15.65 -4.22 -2.97
N THR A 194 -15.99 -3.26 -3.81
CA THR A 194 -15.43 -3.17 -5.16
C THR A 194 -14.53 -1.96 -5.29
N MET A 195 -13.52 -2.08 -6.16
CA MET A 195 -12.72 -0.95 -6.62
C MET A 195 -12.14 -1.25 -7.99
N TYR A 196 -11.58 -0.24 -8.64
CA TYR A 196 -10.78 -0.45 -9.83
C TYR A 196 -9.51 0.38 -9.79
N PHE A 197 -8.53 -0.03 -10.58
CA PHE A 197 -7.34 0.77 -10.84
C PHE A 197 -6.70 0.37 -12.17
N GLU A 198 -5.78 1.21 -12.64
CA GLU A 198 -4.98 0.98 -13.83
C GLU A 198 -3.52 1.27 -13.49
N ALA A 199 -2.60 0.57 -14.17
CA ALA A 199 -1.16 0.76 -13.99
C ALA A 199 -0.45 0.83 -15.36
N PRO A 200 -0.38 2.00 -16.01
CA PRO A 200 0.14 2.11 -17.37
C PRO A 200 1.65 1.79 -17.50
N LYS A 201 2.40 1.91 -16.40
CA LYS A 201 3.86 1.71 -16.39
C LYS A 201 4.19 0.35 -15.81
N THR A 202 5.00 -0.42 -16.54
CA THR A 202 5.54 -1.70 -16.07
C THR A 202 6.45 -1.49 -14.87
N GLY A 203 6.45 -2.43 -13.94
CA GLY A 203 7.27 -2.38 -12.74
C GLY A 203 6.65 -3.13 -11.56
N VAL A 204 7.27 -3.00 -10.40
CA VAL A 204 6.75 -3.55 -9.15
C VAL A 204 6.29 -2.42 -8.25
N TYR A 205 5.05 -2.51 -7.80
CA TYR A 205 4.42 -1.57 -6.87
C TYR A 205 4.18 -2.25 -5.52
N LEU A 206 4.33 -1.49 -4.44
CA LEU A 206 4.21 -2.01 -3.09
C LEU A 206 2.77 -1.87 -2.59
N GLY A 207 2.19 -3.01 -2.21
CA GLY A 207 0.88 -3.11 -1.60
C GLY A 207 0.98 -3.25 -0.07
N LYS A 208 0.02 -2.67 0.64
CA LYS A 208 -0.05 -2.63 2.10
C LYS A 208 -1.42 -3.07 2.60
N CYS A 209 -1.45 -3.71 3.77
CA CYS A 209 -2.64 -3.70 4.61
C CYS A 209 -2.74 -2.36 5.35
N ALA A 210 -3.85 -1.66 5.21
CA ALA A 210 -4.08 -0.34 5.79
C ALA A 210 -5.11 -0.32 6.93
N GLU A 211 -5.44 -1.49 7.50
CA GLU A 211 -6.29 -1.62 8.68
C GLU A 211 -5.64 -2.56 9.71
N LEU A 212 -5.66 -2.17 10.99
CA LEU A 212 -5.05 -2.95 12.06
C LEU A 212 -5.74 -4.32 12.21
N CYS A 213 -5.07 -5.38 11.75
CA CYS A 213 -5.61 -6.75 11.75
C CYS A 213 -4.93 -7.71 12.75
N GLY A 214 -4.09 -7.19 13.65
CA GLY A 214 -3.44 -7.92 14.76
C GLY A 214 -1.90 -7.94 14.69
N PRO A 215 -1.21 -8.88 15.35
CA PRO A 215 0.24 -8.76 15.65
C PRO A 215 1.17 -8.59 14.44
N SER A 216 0.83 -9.17 13.29
CA SER A 216 1.62 -9.04 12.05
C SER A 216 1.01 -8.06 11.04
N HIS A 217 0.14 -7.13 11.47
CA HIS A 217 -0.46 -6.11 10.61
C HIS A 217 0.60 -5.35 9.78
N SER A 218 1.67 -4.87 10.42
CA SER A 218 2.76 -4.14 9.76
C SER A 218 3.59 -4.98 8.77
N LEU A 219 3.39 -6.30 8.78
CA LEU A 219 4.10 -7.28 7.95
C LEU A 219 3.18 -7.88 6.87
N MET A 220 1.98 -7.34 6.71
CA MET A 220 0.97 -7.80 5.75
C MET A 220 1.09 -7.05 4.41
N ASP A 221 2.31 -7.11 3.86
CA ASP A 221 2.65 -6.53 2.57
C ASP A 221 2.34 -7.51 1.41
N PHE A 222 2.04 -6.94 0.24
CA PHE A 222 1.97 -7.65 -1.03
C PHE A 222 2.65 -6.83 -2.13
N LYS A 223 2.79 -7.41 -3.33
CA LYS A 223 3.38 -6.73 -4.49
C LYS A 223 2.39 -6.75 -5.64
N VAL A 224 2.38 -5.69 -6.42
CA VAL A 224 1.70 -5.66 -7.72
C VAL A 224 2.76 -5.60 -8.80
N LYS A 225 2.88 -6.68 -9.58
CA LYS A 225 3.82 -6.76 -10.69
C LYS A 225 3.09 -6.45 -11.99
N VAL A 226 3.41 -5.29 -12.55
CA VAL A 226 2.82 -4.78 -13.78
C VAL A 226 3.73 -5.16 -14.94
N VAL A 227 3.20 -5.95 -15.85
CA VAL A 227 3.91 -6.48 -17.02
C VAL A 227 3.20 -6.08 -18.31
N ASP A 228 3.85 -6.26 -19.46
CA ASP A 228 3.16 -6.14 -20.74
C ASP A 228 2.16 -7.30 -20.94
N ARG A 229 1.21 -7.11 -21.87
CA ARG A 229 0.17 -8.10 -22.19
C ARG A 229 0.73 -9.49 -22.50
N ALA A 230 1.78 -9.59 -23.31
CA ALA A 230 2.31 -10.89 -23.72
C ALA A 230 2.94 -11.63 -22.53
N SER A 231 3.64 -10.91 -21.66
CA SER A 231 4.18 -11.46 -20.40
C SER A 231 3.07 -11.87 -19.43
N PHE A 232 1.97 -11.11 -19.34
CA PHE A 232 0.80 -11.50 -18.55
C PHE A 232 0.18 -12.81 -19.07
N ASP A 233 -0.02 -12.93 -20.38
CA ASP A 233 -0.61 -14.13 -20.99
C ASP A 233 0.31 -15.35 -20.80
N ARG A 234 1.63 -15.19 -20.92
CA ARG A 234 2.61 -16.24 -20.58
C ARG A 234 2.55 -16.65 -19.12
N TRP A 235 2.44 -15.69 -18.21
CA TRP A 235 2.30 -15.96 -16.78
C TRP A 235 1.05 -16.79 -16.47
N VAL A 236 -0.10 -16.43 -17.06
CA VAL A 236 -1.35 -17.17 -16.92
C VAL A 236 -1.20 -18.61 -17.41
N ALA A 237 -0.54 -18.81 -18.56
CA ALA A 237 -0.27 -20.15 -19.09
C ALA A 237 0.67 -20.93 -18.16
N ALA A 238 1.75 -20.30 -17.69
CA ALA A 238 2.73 -20.93 -16.81
C ALA A 238 2.14 -21.36 -15.45
N MET A 239 1.21 -20.57 -14.89
CA MET A 239 0.50 -20.92 -13.65
C MET A 239 -0.38 -22.18 -13.78
N LYS A 240 -0.76 -22.57 -15.00
CA LYS A 240 -1.59 -23.75 -15.29
C LYS A 240 -0.77 -24.99 -15.65
N ASN A 241 0.54 -24.84 -15.84
CA ASN A 241 1.38 -25.98 -16.18
C ASN A 241 1.45 -26.95 -14.99
N PRO A 242 1.39 -28.26 -15.23
CA PRO A 242 1.63 -29.26 -14.20
C PRO A 242 3.00 -29.06 -13.55
N VAL A 243 3.09 -29.27 -12.24
CA VAL A 243 4.36 -29.15 -11.51
C VAL A 243 4.92 -30.54 -11.22
N GLN A 244 6.21 -30.73 -11.49
CA GLN A 244 6.95 -31.92 -11.13
C GLN A 244 7.42 -31.80 -9.67
N LEU A 245 7.06 -32.79 -8.84
CA LEU A 245 7.56 -32.94 -7.48
C LEU A 245 9.07 -33.28 -7.47
N PRO A 246 9.78 -33.11 -6.34
CA PRO A 246 11.20 -33.47 -6.25
C PRO A 246 11.47 -34.90 -6.72
N ASP A 247 12.57 -35.11 -7.46
CA ASP A 247 12.98 -36.45 -7.90
C ASP A 247 13.41 -37.35 -6.72
N ASP A 248 13.89 -36.74 -5.63
CA ASP A 248 14.15 -37.45 -4.37
C ASP A 248 12.82 -37.78 -3.68
N GLN A 249 12.49 -39.07 -3.65
CA GLN A 249 11.24 -39.57 -3.07
C GLN A 249 11.08 -39.21 -1.58
N GLN A 250 12.17 -39.13 -0.80
CA GLN A 250 12.07 -38.76 0.61
C GLN A 250 11.64 -37.29 0.75
N VAL A 251 12.19 -36.42 -0.10
CA VAL A 251 11.83 -34.99 -0.14
C VAL A 251 10.41 -34.82 -0.66
N ALA A 252 10.00 -35.58 -1.69
CA ALA A 252 8.65 -35.56 -2.22
C ALA A 252 7.60 -36.01 -1.18
N ASP A 253 7.87 -37.10 -0.46
CA ASP A 253 7.00 -37.58 0.61
C ASP A 253 6.88 -36.57 1.76
N LEU A 254 7.99 -35.92 2.10
CA LEU A 254 8.02 -34.89 3.13
C LEU A 254 7.20 -33.67 2.73
N LEU A 255 7.41 -33.16 1.51
CA LEU A 255 6.66 -32.05 0.94
C LEU A 255 5.16 -32.37 0.91
N ASN A 256 4.79 -33.58 0.46
CA ASN A 256 3.39 -34.04 0.44
C ASN A 256 2.76 -34.02 1.85
N LYS A 257 3.46 -34.55 2.85
CA LYS A 257 2.94 -34.68 4.22
C LYS A 257 2.90 -33.36 4.98
N GLN A 258 3.97 -32.57 4.88
CA GLN A 258 4.18 -31.39 5.73
C GLN A 258 3.74 -30.08 5.08
N CYS A 259 3.62 -30.03 3.76
CA CYS A 259 3.33 -28.77 3.05
C CYS A 259 2.04 -28.85 2.22
N LEU A 260 1.85 -29.93 1.45
CA LEU A 260 0.74 -30.01 0.48
C LEU A 260 -0.64 -30.29 1.10
N SER A 261 -0.71 -30.56 2.40
CA SER A 261 -1.96 -30.57 3.16
C SER A 261 -2.58 -29.18 3.32
N CYS A 262 -1.78 -28.13 3.20
CA CYS A 262 -2.19 -26.72 3.36
C CYS A 262 -1.97 -25.89 2.09
N HIS A 263 -0.94 -26.21 1.31
CA HIS A 263 -0.52 -25.45 0.14
C HIS A 263 -0.75 -26.23 -1.16
N ALA A 264 -1.16 -25.51 -2.20
CA ALA A 264 -1.18 -26.02 -3.57
C ALA A 264 0.09 -25.61 -4.33
N ILE A 265 0.57 -26.50 -5.20
CA ILE A 265 1.64 -26.27 -6.17
C ILE A 265 1.22 -26.88 -7.51
N GLY A 266 0.91 -26.03 -8.49
CA GLY A 266 0.27 -26.45 -9.74
C GLY A 266 -1.01 -27.23 -9.45
N ASP A 267 -1.05 -28.46 -9.96
CA ASP A 267 -2.14 -29.41 -9.81
C ASP A 267 -2.03 -30.29 -8.54
N LYS A 268 -1.06 -30.05 -7.65
CA LYS A 268 -0.81 -30.85 -6.45
C LYS A 268 -1.26 -30.13 -5.17
N GLY A 269 -1.65 -30.92 -4.16
CA GLY A 269 -1.97 -30.43 -2.82
C GLY A 269 -3.37 -29.83 -2.68
N VAL A 270 -3.58 -29.10 -1.58
CA VAL A 270 -4.85 -28.42 -1.25
C VAL A 270 -4.57 -26.93 -1.07
N GLN A 271 -5.37 -26.06 -1.69
CA GLN A 271 -5.23 -24.61 -1.55
C GLN A 271 -6.06 -24.07 -0.38
N LEU A 272 -5.60 -24.29 0.86
CA LEU A 272 -6.17 -23.66 2.07
C LEU A 272 -5.40 -22.39 2.48
N TYR A 273 -4.11 -22.37 2.15
CA TYR A 273 -3.13 -21.34 2.48
C TYR A 273 -2.41 -20.90 1.18
N PRO A 274 -1.47 -19.93 1.21
CA PRO A 274 -0.87 -19.36 -0.01
C PRO A 274 -0.48 -20.40 -1.06
N ASN A 275 -0.99 -20.29 -2.28
CA ASN A 275 -0.50 -21.11 -3.40
C ASN A 275 1.01 -20.86 -3.56
N LEU A 276 1.83 -21.91 -3.72
CA LEU A 276 3.30 -21.80 -3.83
C LEU A 276 3.81 -22.01 -5.26
N THR A 277 2.92 -22.14 -6.24
CA THR A 277 3.27 -22.18 -7.67
C THR A 277 4.09 -20.93 -8.00
N GLY A 278 5.28 -21.15 -8.58
CA GLY A 278 6.17 -20.07 -8.97
C GLY A 278 6.81 -19.30 -7.81
N ILE A 279 6.80 -19.82 -6.58
CA ILE A 279 7.37 -19.12 -5.42
C ILE A 279 8.84 -18.72 -5.61
N GLY A 280 9.59 -19.50 -6.39
CA GLY A 280 10.97 -19.21 -6.79
C GLY A 280 11.15 -17.90 -7.57
N SER A 281 10.10 -17.41 -8.23
CA SER A 281 10.11 -16.15 -9.00
C SER A 281 9.59 -14.94 -8.23
N ARG A 282 9.13 -15.11 -6.99
CA ARG A 282 8.55 -14.02 -6.20
C ARG A 282 9.62 -13.04 -5.71
N GLN A 283 9.23 -11.79 -5.56
CA GLN A 283 10.02 -10.70 -4.99
C GLN A 283 10.27 -10.88 -3.49
N ALA A 284 9.40 -11.63 -2.79
CA ALA A 284 9.58 -11.88 -1.36
C ALA A 284 8.93 -13.19 -0.89
N VAL A 285 9.56 -13.84 0.09
CA VAL A 285 8.98 -14.90 0.90
C VAL A 285 8.20 -14.29 2.07
N ALA A 286 7.05 -14.87 2.41
CA ALA A 286 6.14 -14.39 3.46
C ALA A 286 5.68 -12.92 3.31
N GLY A 287 5.88 -12.31 2.13
CA GLY A 287 5.61 -10.91 1.84
C GLY A 287 6.66 -9.91 2.30
N ILE A 288 7.59 -10.29 3.18
CA ILE A 288 8.50 -9.34 3.84
C ILE A 288 9.98 -9.71 3.74
N LEU A 289 10.30 -10.98 3.48
CA LEU A 289 11.67 -11.45 3.27
C LEU A 289 12.01 -11.25 1.80
N VAL A 290 12.65 -10.12 1.49
CA VAL A 290 12.92 -9.67 0.12
C VAL A 290 14.00 -10.53 -0.50
N ASN A 291 13.71 -11.05 -1.69
CA ASN A 291 14.61 -11.90 -2.45
C ASN A 291 15.59 -11.04 -3.26
N THR A 292 16.88 -11.16 -2.98
CA THR A 292 17.95 -10.41 -3.65
C THR A 292 19.28 -11.16 -3.52
N ASP A 293 20.14 -11.02 -4.54
CA ASP A 293 21.50 -11.56 -4.52
C ASP A 293 22.50 -10.62 -3.81
N ASP A 294 22.09 -9.38 -3.50
CA ASP A 294 22.88 -8.36 -2.79
C ASP A 294 22.14 -7.88 -1.53
N PRO A 295 22.15 -8.65 -0.43
CA PRO A 295 21.41 -8.32 0.79
C PRO A 295 22.10 -7.20 1.58
N LYS A 296 21.34 -6.16 1.93
CA LYS A 296 21.76 -4.99 2.71
C LYS A 296 21.05 -4.91 4.06
N TYR A 297 19.86 -5.49 4.16
CA TYR A 297 19.03 -5.47 5.35
C TYR A 297 18.76 -6.88 5.89
N LYS A 298 18.39 -6.95 7.18
CA LYS A 298 18.13 -8.25 7.86
C LYS A 298 17.00 -9.05 7.25
N ASN A 299 16.06 -8.42 6.56
CA ASN A 299 14.95 -9.07 5.88
C ASN A 299 15.25 -9.36 4.40
N GLU A 300 16.51 -9.32 3.98
CA GLU A 300 16.94 -9.65 2.62
C GLU A 300 17.77 -10.93 2.58
N GLY A 301 17.78 -11.61 1.44
CA GLY A 301 18.55 -12.83 1.20
C GLY A 301 18.16 -13.50 -0.11
N SER A 302 18.83 -14.60 -0.46
CA SER A 302 18.42 -15.42 -1.59
C SER A 302 17.02 -16.02 -1.34
N VAL A 303 16.33 -16.44 -2.40
CA VAL A 303 15.01 -17.09 -2.28
C VAL A 303 15.09 -18.32 -1.37
N GLU A 304 16.14 -19.13 -1.56
CA GLU A 304 16.38 -20.34 -0.76
C GLU A 304 16.60 -20.00 0.72
N ASP A 305 17.46 -19.02 1.04
CA ASP A 305 17.73 -18.63 2.42
C ASP A 305 16.49 -18.06 3.11
N ASN A 306 15.70 -17.26 2.40
CA ASN A 306 14.46 -16.71 2.92
C ASN A 306 13.40 -17.80 3.16
N LEU A 307 13.34 -18.82 2.31
CA LEU A 307 12.49 -19.99 2.53
C LEU A 307 12.94 -20.79 3.75
N LYS A 308 14.25 -21.06 3.91
CA LYS A 308 14.81 -21.73 5.10
C LYS A 308 14.42 -20.99 6.38
N ARG A 309 14.64 -19.67 6.40
CA ARG A 309 14.27 -18.80 7.53
C ARG A 309 12.78 -18.88 7.86
N TRP A 310 11.93 -18.82 6.85
CA TRP A 310 10.48 -18.87 7.02
C TRP A 310 10.01 -20.22 7.54
N ILE A 311 10.48 -21.33 6.97
CA ILE A 311 10.06 -22.70 7.33
C ILE A 311 10.55 -23.05 8.74
N LYS A 312 11.77 -22.64 9.12
CA LYS A 312 12.39 -22.96 10.41
C LYS A 312 11.65 -22.34 11.60
N ASP A 313 11.23 -21.09 11.48
CA ASP A 313 10.47 -20.39 12.53
C ASP A 313 9.55 -19.30 11.95
N PRO A 314 8.33 -19.69 11.49
CA PRO A 314 7.37 -18.73 10.95
C PRO A 314 6.98 -17.64 11.95
N GLN A 315 6.93 -17.94 13.26
CA GLN A 315 6.54 -17.00 14.30
C GLN A 315 7.60 -15.92 14.53
N ALA A 316 8.89 -16.26 14.42
CA ALA A 316 9.97 -15.28 14.48
C ALA A 316 9.95 -14.31 13.30
N VAL A 317 9.45 -14.73 12.15
CA VAL A 317 9.34 -13.89 10.95
C VAL A 317 8.05 -13.06 10.97
N LYS A 318 6.91 -13.68 11.25
CA LYS A 318 5.59 -13.04 11.32
C LYS A 318 4.82 -13.52 12.56
N PRO A 319 4.90 -12.80 13.69
CA PRO A 319 4.17 -13.15 14.92
C PRO A 319 2.66 -13.26 14.68
N GLY A 320 2.07 -14.36 15.14
CA GLY A 320 0.64 -14.64 14.95
C GLY A 320 0.29 -15.22 13.57
N THR A 321 1.27 -15.56 12.73
CA THR A 321 1.02 -16.34 11.52
C THR A 321 0.37 -17.68 11.84
N GLN A 322 -0.50 -18.17 10.96
CA GLN A 322 -1.15 -19.47 11.12
C GLN A 322 -0.32 -20.63 10.56
N MET A 323 0.78 -20.36 9.83
CA MET A 323 1.69 -21.43 9.43
C MET A 323 2.37 -22.02 10.68
N PRO A 324 2.14 -23.31 10.99
CA PRO A 324 2.75 -23.91 12.16
C PRO A 324 4.25 -24.09 11.96
N LYS A 325 4.98 -24.18 13.07
CA LYS A 325 6.34 -24.72 13.02
C LYS A 325 6.27 -26.19 12.64
N VAL A 326 6.96 -26.55 11.57
CA VAL A 326 7.05 -27.95 11.10
C VAL A 326 8.22 -28.65 11.79
N ASP A 327 8.03 -29.91 12.16
CA ASP A 327 9.05 -30.74 12.81
C ASP A 327 9.96 -31.36 11.75
N LEU A 328 10.94 -30.57 11.28
CA LEU A 328 11.90 -30.92 10.24
C LEU A 328 13.33 -30.72 10.73
N THR A 329 14.26 -31.58 10.28
CA THR A 329 15.70 -31.35 10.45
C THR A 329 16.19 -30.22 9.54
N ASP A 330 17.36 -29.65 9.84
CA ASP A 330 17.95 -28.60 9.00
C ASP A 330 18.19 -29.10 7.56
N ASP A 331 18.65 -30.34 7.37
CA ASP A 331 18.85 -30.94 6.02
C ASP A 331 17.53 -31.08 5.25
N GLN A 332 16.44 -31.42 5.94
CA GLN A 332 15.10 -31.53 5.35
C GLN A 332 14.54 -30.16 4.94
N ILE A 333 14.73 -29.15 5.79
CA ILE A 333 14.38 -27.76 5.47
C ILE A 333 15.16 -27.30 4.24
N ASP A 334 16.46 -27.61 4.19
CA ASP A 334 17.32 -27.23 3.07
C ASP A 334 16.88 -27.86 1.76
N ALA A 335 16.55 -29.15 1.76
CA ALA A 335 16.06 -29.85 0.57
C ALA A 335 14.73 -29.26 0.06
N ILE A 336 13.77 -28.98 0.96
CA ILE A 336 12.49 -28.37 0.60
C ILE A 336 12.69 -26.94 0.09
N ALA A 337 13.47 -26.12 0.79
CA ALA A 337 13.72 -24.74 0.42
C ALA A 337 14.39 -24.65 -0.95
N LYS A 338 15.36 -25.53 -1.24
CA LYS A 338 16.03 -25.62 -2.54
C LYS A 338 15.04 -25.97 -3.66
N TYR A 339 14.17 -26.96 -3.44
CA TYR A 339 13.14 -27.31 -4.42
C TYR A 339 12.19 -26.14 -4.68
N LEU A 340 11.64 -25.52 -3.62
CA LEU A 340 10.72 -24.39 -3.73
C LEU A 340 11.38 -23.16 -4.39
N ALA A 341 12.65 -22.89 -4.10
CA ALA A 341 13.42 -21.82 -4.77
C ALA A 341 13.62 -22.10 -6.27
N GLY A 342 13.66 -23.39 -6.66
CA GLY A 342 13.71 -23.83 -8.05
C GLY A 342 12.38 -23.72 -8.81
N LEU A 343 11.24 -23.57 -8.12
CA LEU A 343 9.92 -23.38 -8.73
C LEU A 343 9.77 -21.97 -9.30
N LYS A 344 10.46 -21.71 -10.41
CA LYS A 344 10.41 -20.44 -11.13
C LYS A 344 9.41 -20.51 -12.28
N LEU A 345 8.70 -19.42 -12.49
CA LEU A 345 7.92 -19.16 -13.71
C LEU A 345 8.70 -18.17 -14.57
N GLU A 346 8.87 -18.52 -15.84
CA GLU A 346 9.39 -17.63 -16.87
C GLU A 346 8.20 -17.01 -17.61
N TYR A 347 8.09 -15.68 -17.56
CA TYR A 347 7.02 -14.96 -18.25
C TYR A 347 7.42 -13.53 -18.55
#